data_AF-C0BA70-F1
#
_entry.id   AF-C0BA70-F1
#
_cell.length_a   1.000
_cell.length_b   1.000
_cell.length_c   1.000
_cell.angle_alpha   90.00
_cell.angle_beta   90.00
_cell.angle_gamma   90.00
#
_symmetry.space_group_name_H-M   'P 1'
#
loop_
_entity.id
_entity.type
_entity.pdbx_description
1 polymer ?
#
loop_
_entity_poly.entity_id
_entity_poly.type
_entity_poly.pdbx_seq_one_letter_code
_entity_poly.pdbx_strand_id
1 'polypeptide(L)'
;MAARCEIPYKEFWGMTPKALLIYKEEKDRAEREKARMADISAWMVGIYVGKAIGCALDSKSQYPQKNFIFTEEQEMTEEEIEEKIEENTQIASVNFAAYAKALNESRGR
;
A
#
# COMPACT_ATOMS: atom_id res chain seq x y z
N MET A 1 -17.53 -19.78 -16.70
CA MET A 1 -16.23 -20.38 -16.28
C MET A 1 -15.17 -20.20 -17.37
N ALA A 2 -15.39 -20.76 -18.57
CA ALA A 2 -14.46 -20.65 -19.71
C ALA A 2 -14.07 -19.19 -20.05
N ALA A 3 -15.06 -18.30 -20.23
CA ALA A 3 -14.81 -16.90 -20.56
C ALA A 3 -14.02 -16.15 -19.48
N ARG A 4 -14.29 -16.41 -18.19
CA ARG A 4 -13.54 -15.80 -17.06
C ARG A 4 -12.08 -16.24 -17.05
N CYS A 5 -11.83 -17.51 -17.39
CA CYS A 5 -10.49 -18.07 -17.45
C CYS A 5 -9.82 -17.82 -18.81
N GLU A 6 -10.43 -17.01 -19.70
CA GLU A 6 -9.91 -16.69 -21.03
C GLU A 6 -9.66 -17.93 -21.91
N ILE A 7 -10.40 -19.02 -21.67
CA ILE A 7 -10.29 -20.26 -22.45
C ILE A 7 -11.02 -20.09 -23.79
N PRO A 8 -10.35 -20.32 -24.94
CA PRO A 8 -10.99 -20.25 -26.25
C PRO A 8 -12.17 -21.23 -26.36
N TYR A 9 -13.26 -20.79 -27.00
CA TYR A 9 -14.48 -21.58 -27.14
C TYR A 9 -14.24 -22.97 -27.76
N LYS A 10 -13.35 -23.05 -28.76
CA LYS A 10 -13.02 -24.32 -29.44
C LYS A 10 -12.33 -25.32 -28.52
N GLU A 11 -11.49 -24.86 -27.60
CA GLU A 11 -10.75 -25.72 -26.66
C GLU A 11 -11.64 -26.17 -25.51
N PHE A 12 -12.53 -25.30 -25.04
CA PHE A 12 -13.43 -25.58 -23.92
C PHE A 12 -14.25 -26.87 -24.11
N TRP A 13 -14.77 -27.12 -25.31
CA TRP A 13 -15.58 -28.32 -25.59
C TRP A 13 -14.79 -29.62 -25.58
N GLY A 14 -13.47 -29.56 -25.82
CA GLY A 14 -12.60 -30.72 -25.78
C GLY A 14 -12.01 -31.02 -24.40
N MET A 15 -12.22 -30.13 -23.42
CA MET A 15 -11.62 -30.25 -22.09
C MET A 15 -12.46 -31.10 -21.14
N THR A 16 -11.77 -31.80 -20.26
CA THR A 16 -12.42 -32.47 -19.12
C THR A 16 -12.65 -31.49 -17.97
N PRO A 17 -13.65 -31.75 -17.09
CA PRO A 17 -13.88 -30.92 -15.91
C PRO A 17 -12.65 -30.75 -15.01
N LYS A 18 -11.78 -31.78 -14.92
CA LYS A 18 -10.52 -31.71 -14.17
C LYS A 18 -9.55 -30.70 -14.78
N ALA A 19 -9.43 -30.68 -16.10
CA ALA A 19 -8.59 -29.70 -16.79
C ALA A 19 -9.10 -28.26 -16.56
N LEU A 20 -10.41 -28.04 -16.62
CA LEU A 20 -11.02 -26.73 -16.35
C LEU A 20 -10.80 -26.24 -14.91
N LEU A 21 -10.66 -27.17 -13.95
CA LEU A 21 -10.38 -26.83 -12.55
C LEU A 21 -9.02 -26.15 -12.39
N ILE A 22 -8.00 -26.63 -13.11
CA ILE A 22 -6.64 -26.07 -13.07
C ILE A 22 -6.67 -24.61 -13.55
N TYR A 23 -7.35 -24.32 -14.67
CA TYR A 23 -7.50 -22.95 -15.17
C TYR A 23 -8.22 -22.04 -14.17
N LYS A 24 -9.23 -22.56 -13.47
CA LYS A 24 -9.92 -21.81 -12.43
C LYS A 24 -8.98 -21.48 -11.27
N GLU A 25 -8.23 -22.45 -10.78
CA GLU A 25 -7.30 -22.26 -9.67
C GLU A 25 -6.21 -21.25 -10.02
N GLU A 26 -5.67 -21.33 -11.23
CA GLU A 26 -4.70 -20.37 -11.76
C GLU A 26 -5.28 -18.96 -11.87
N LYS A 27 -6.51 -18.83 -12.38
CA LYS A 27 -7.19 -17.53 -12.46
C LYS A 27 -7.47 -16.96 -11.08
N ASP A 28 -7.98 -17.78 -10.16
CA ASP A 28 -8.26 -17.38 -8.77
C ASP A 28 -6.98 -16.98 -8.02
N ARG A 29 -5.83 -17.62 -8.32
CA ARG A 29 -4.53 -17.24 -7.78
C ARG A 29 -4.07 -15.88 -8.32
N ALA A 30 -4.16 -15.69 -9.64
CA ALA A 30 -3.77 -14.44 -10.28
C ALA A 30 -4.64 -13.26 -9.82
N GLU A 31 -5.95 -13.45 -9.64
CA GLU A 31 -6.84 -12.42 -9.10
C GLU A 31 -6.52 -12.08 -7.64
N ARG A 32 -6.22 -13.07 -6.80
CA ARG A 32 -5.76 -12.84 -5.42
C ARG A 32 -4.47 -12.05 -5.37
N GLU A 33 -3.52 -12.38 -6.24
CA GLU A 33 -2.24 -11.66 -6.29
C GLU A 33 -2.43 -10.21 -6.77
N LYS A 34 -3.30 -9.97 -7.75
CA LYS A 34 -3.67 -8.61 -8.16
C LYS A 34 -4.30 -7.82 -7.02
N ALA A 35 -5.21 -8.44 -6.25
CA ALA A 35 -5.82 -7.78 -5.10
C ALA A 35 -4.78 -7.44 -4.02
N ARG A 36 -3.84 -8.36 -3.74
CA ARG A 36 -2.72 -8.14 -2.81
C ARG A 36 -1.84 -6.98 -3.27
N MET A 37 -1.47 -6.93 -4.54
CA MET A 37 -0.67 -5.83 -5.10
C MET A 37 -1.41 -4.49 -5.05
N ALA A 38 -2.71 -4.50 -5.30
CA ALA A 38 -3.54 -3.29 -5.19
C ALA A 38 -3.56 -2.76 -3.75
N ASP A 39 -3.75 -3.62 -2.76
CA ASP A 39 -3.73 -3.23 -1.35
C ASP A 39 -2.38 -2.63 -0.94
N ILE A 40 -1.27 -3.32 -1.27
CA ILE A 40 0.09 -2.84 -1.03
C ILE A 40 0.33 -1.47 -1.70
N SER A 41 -0.12 -1.29 -2.95
CA SER A 41 0.02 -0.01 -3.65
C SER A 41 -0.79 1.11 -3.00
N ALA A 42 -1.98 0.81 -2.47
CA ALA A 42 -2.81 1.78 -1.77
C ALA A 42 -2.14 2.29 -0.49
N TRP A 43 -1.51 1.39 0.27
CA TRP A 43 -0.69 1.75 1.43
C TRP A 43 0.47 2.68 1.06
N MET A 44 1.20 2.38 -0.02
CA MET A 44 2.29 3.22 -0.50
C MET A 44 1.79 4.61 -0.91
N VAL A 45 0.70 4.68 -1.66
CA VAL A 45 0.07 5.95 -2.04
C VAL A 45 -0.30 6.75 -0.79
N GLY A 46 -0.88 6.10 0.23
CA GLY A 46 -1.21 6.74 1.50
C GLY A 46 0.01 7.38 2.18
N ILE A 47 1.16 6.70 2.19
CA ILE A 47 2.42 7.21 2.74
C ILE A 47 2.88 8.47 1.99
N TYR A 48 2.89 8.42 0.65
CA TYR A 48 3.27 9.57 -0.18
C TYR A 48 2.32 10.74 0.02
N VAL A 49 1.00 10.50 0.06
CA VAL A 49 -0.01 11.55 0.35
C VAL A 49 0.24 12.17 1.73
N GLY A 50 0.55 11.36 2.74
CA GLY A 50 0.92 11.86 4.07
C GLY A 50 2.12 12.80 4.03
N LYS A 51 3.18 12.45 3.29
CA LYS A 51 4.35 13.33 3.09
C LYS A 51 3.98 14.61 2.33
N ALA A 52 3.10 14.54 1.32
CA ALA A 52 2.63 15.73 0.60
C ALA A 52 1.88 16.69 1.53
N ILE A 53 0.98 16.17 2.36
CA ILE A 53 0.27 16.97 3.37
C ILE A 53 1.27 17.61 4.35
N GLY A 54 2.26 16.86 4.82
CA GLY A 54 3.32 17.39 5.69
C GLY A 54 4.06 18.59 5.06
N CYS A 55 4.41 18.50 3.79
CA CYS A 55 5.06 19.61 3.06
C CYS A 55 4.17 20.85 2.90
N ALA A 56 2.85 20.68 2.88
CA ALA A 56 1.91 21.80 2.82
C ALA A 56 1.72 22.48 4.19
N LEU A 57 1.93 21.75 5.29
CA LEU A 57 1.72 22.24 6.66
C LEU A 57 3.00 22.75 7.32
N ASP A 58 4.17 22.24 6.93
CA ASP A 58 5.47 22.63 7.48
C ASP A 58 6.44 23.04 6.37
N SER A 59 6.95 24.27 6.47
CA SER A 59 7.89 24.86 5.51
C SER A 59 9.28 24.22 5.53
N LYS A 60 9.62 23.45 6.57
CA LYS A 60 10.89 22.71 6.66
C LYS A 60 10.82 21.31 6.06
N SER A 61 9.61 20.78 5.87
CA SER A 61 9.39 19.44 5.32
C SER A 61 9.51 19.42 3.80
N GLN A 62 10.18 18.41 3.25
CA GLN A 62 10.36 18.24 1.81
C GLN A 62 9.76 16.93 1.29
N TYR A 63 9.15 17.00 0.10
CA TYR A 63 8.56 15.82 -0.53
C TYR A 63 9.67 14.91 -1.11
N PRO A 64 9.62 13.59 -0.88
CA PRO A 64 10.63 12.66 -1.36
C PRO A 64 10.80 12.72 -2.88
N GLN A 65 12.02 12.94 -3.35
CA GLN A 65 12.37 12.99 -4.78
C GLN A 65 12.68 11.60 -5.37
N LYS A 66 12.92 10.61 -4.52
CA LYS A 66 13.22 9.22 -4.88
C LYS A 66 12.37 8.27 -4.05
N ASN A 67 12.21 7.05 -4.54
CA ASN A 67 11.52 6.01 -3.78
C ASN A 67 12.32 5.69 -2.51
N PHE A 68 11.68 5.88 -1.36
CA PHE A 68 12.25 5.64 -0.05
C PHE A 68 11.59 4.45 0.68
N ILE A 69 10.59 3.83 0.04
CA ILE A 69 9.90 2.64 0.56
C ILE A 69 10.71 1.39 0.21
N PHE A 70 11.28 1.37 -1.00
CA PHE A 70 12.13 0.29 -1.49
C PHE A 70 13.55 0.81 -1.66
N THR A 71 14.20 1.11 -0.55
CA THR A 71 15.65 1.25 -0.53
C THR A 71 16.26 -0.13 -0.40
N GLU A 72 17.30 -0.42 -1.20
CA GLU A 72 18.19 -1.56 -0.96
C GLU A 72 18.58 -1.55 0.51
N GLU A 73 18.55 -2.73 1.17
CA GLU A 73 18.85 -2.90 2.60
C GLU A 73 20.12 -2.14 2.96
N GLN A 74 19.96 -0.91 3.44
CA GLN A 74 21.00 -0.25 4.19
C GLN A 74 20.96 -0.97 5.53
N GLU A 75 21.99 -1.78 5.80
CA GLU A 75 22.26 -2.24 7.16
C GLU A 75 22.40 -0.99 8.03
N MET A 76 21.31 -0.62 8.69
CA MET A 76 21.27 0.47 9.64
C MET A 76 21.78 -0.06 10.98
N THR A 77 22.58 0.75 11.68
CA THR A 77 22.95 0.43 13.07
C THR A 77 21.72 0.56 13.98
N GLU A 78 21.73 -0.12 15.14
CA GLU A 78 20.64 -0.04 16.11
C GLU A 78 20.31 1.41 16.53
N GLU A 79 21.34 2.26 16.65
CA GLU A 79 21.20 3.69 16.96
C GLU A 79 20.44 4.46 15.86
N GLU A 80 20.72 4.19 14.58
CA GLU A 80 20.03 4.83 13.45
C GLU A 80 18.57 4.36 13.32
N ILE A 81 18.29 3.10 13.72
CA ILE A 81 16.92 2.57 13.77
C ILE A 81 16.15 3.25 14.89
N GLU A 82 16.74 3.38 16.07
CA GLU A 82 16.11 4.02 17.23
C GLU A 82 15.83 5.51 16.96
N GLU A 83 16.75 6.22 16.33
CA GLU A 83 16.58 7.62 15.92
C GLU A 83 15.44 7.77 14.88
N LYS A 84 15.37 6.91 13.86
CA LYS A 84 14.25 6.92 12.90
C LYS A 84 12.92 6.53 13.54
N ILE A 85 12.91 5.62 14.52
CA ILE A 85 11.69 5.26 15.25
C ILE A 85 11.22 6.43 16.10
N GLU A 86 12.14 7.09 16.80
CA GLU A 86 11.83 8.27 17.62
C GLU A 86 11.31 9.41 16.74
N GLU A 87 11.97 9.70 15.62
CA GLU A 87 11.54 10.71 14.66
C GLU A 87 10.14 10.40 14.09
N ASN A 88 9.91 9.16 13.65
CA ASN A 88 8.60 8.73 13.15
C ASN A 88 7.51 8.76 14.23
N THR A 89 7.85 8.44 15.48
CA THR A 89 6.92 8.47 16.63
C THR A 89 6.58 9.91 16.99
N GLN A 90 7.55 10.81 16.96
CA GLN A 90 7.33 12.24 17.15
C GLN A 90 6.43 12.79 16.02
N ILE A 91 6.71 12.47 14.76
CA ILE A 91 5.86 12.87 13.62
C ILE A 91 4.44 12.30 13.77
N ALA A 92 4.29 11.04 14.15
CA ALA A 92 2.99 10.42 14.38
C ALA A 92 2.22 11.08 15.54
N SER A 93 2.89 11.41 16.64
CA SER A 93 2.29 12.08 17.79
C SER A 93 1.86 13.52 17.47
N VAL A 94 2.65 14.26 16.69
CA VAL A 94 2.31 15.61 16.22
C VAL A 94 1.12 15.57 15.27
N ASN A 95 1.10 14.61 14.33
CA ASN A 95 -0.05 14.41 13.44
C ASN A 95 -1.31 14.04 14.23
N PHE A 96 -1.21 13.14 15.21
CA PHE A 96 -2.31 12.78 16.09
C PHE A 96 -2.82 13.99 16.88
N ALA A 97 -1.92 14.80 17.45
CA ALA A 97 -2.28 16.00 18.18
C ALA A 97 -2.96 17.05 17.28
N ALA A 98 -2.49 17.22 16.05
CA ALA A 98 -3.10 18.11 15.06
C ALA A 98 -4.53 17.66 14.68
N TYR A 99 -4.73 16.36 14.45
CA TYR A 99 -6.06 15.79 14.20
C TYR A 99 -6.99 15.91 15.42
N ALA A 100 -6.48 15.62 16.62
CA ALA A 100 -7.25 15.74 17.85
C ALA A 100 -7.67 17.20 18.13
N LYS A 101 -6.79 18.16 17.86
CA LYS A 101 -7.08 19.59 17.97
C LYS A 101 -8.17 20.03 16.98
N ALA A 102 -8.03 19.68 15.71
CA ALA A 102 -9.03 19.99 14.69
C ALA A 102 -10.41 19.37 15.01
N LEU A 103 -10.44 18.14 15.53
CA LEU A 103 -11.66 17.48 15.96
C LEU A 103 -12.31 18.23 17.15
N ASN A 104 -11.52 18.62 18.14
CA ASN A 104 -12.02 19.36 19.31
C ASN A 104 -12.55 20.74 18.93
N GLU A 105 -11.89 21.43 18.00
CA GLU A 105 -12.35 22.72 17.48
C GLU A 105 -13.65 22.57 16.65
N SER A 106 -13.85 21.46 15.94
CA SER A 106 -15.09 21.17 15.21
C SER A 106 -16.27 20.81 16.12
N ARG A 107 -16.01 20.25 17.31
CA ARG A 107 -17.03 19.88 18.32
C ARG A 107 -17.41 21.03 19.25
N GLY A 108 -16.62 22.11 19.28
CA GLY A 108 -16.86 23.30 20.08
C GLY A 108 -17.74 24.37 19.42
N ARG A 109 -18.47 24.04 18.34
CA ARG A 109 -19.48 24.89 17.70
C ARG A 109 -20.87 24.28 17.84
#